data_AF-A0A779UR16-F1
#
_entry.id   AF-A0A779UR16-F1
#
_cell.length_a   1.000
_cell.length_b   1.000
_cell.length_c   1.000
_cell.angle_alpha   90.00
_cell.angle_beta   90.00
_cell.angle_gamma   90.00
#
_symmetry.space_group_name_H-M   'P 1'
#
loop_
_entity.id
_entity.type
_entity.pdbx_description
1 polymer ?
#
loop_
_entity_poly.entity_id
_entity_poly.type
_entity_poly.pdbx_seq_one_letter_code
_entity_poly.pdbx_strand_id
1 'polypeptide(L)'
;ERIDASALRTEVTQLEEDIRQRMDTDIAEVTRKIGEAENSLTQLVAKKNEDQTLAIAQVSQKVDRVSSEISQTVSQGQSENARQIAQVRQYVDKKGSEITSTTDKKLGDQAVTIQQIQRVQSDTRNELNAMYMLKVQKTKNGIPYVAGIGAGIEDVDGQTLSSILLQADRIAMITPENGNTTPLFVAQGNQLFMNDVFLKRLFAVSITSSGNPP
;
A
#
# COMPACT_ATOMS: atom_id res chain seq x y z
N GLU A 1 91.91 -91.22 -41.57
CA GLU A 1 90.61 -91.51 -42.21
C GLU A 1 90.45 -90.63 -43.44
N ARG A 2 90.07 -91.19 -44.59
CA ARG A 2 89.70 -90.39 -45.76
C ARG A 2 88.20 -90.19 -45.72
N ILE A 3 87.76 -88.95 -45.59
CA ILE A 3 86.35 -88.59 -45.64
C ILE A 3 85.80 -88.90 -47.05
N ASP A 4 84.68 -89.61 -47.14
CA ASP A 4 83.99 -89.91 -48.39
C ASP A 4 83.09 -88.74 -48.80
N ALA A 5 83.55 -87.94 -49.75
CA ALA A 5 82.84 -86.76 -50.22
C ALA A 5 81.49 -87.08 -50.91
N SER A 6 81.27 -88.33 -51.33
CA SER A 6 80.01 -88.74 -51.98
C SER A 6 78.88 -88.92 -50.96
N ALA A 7 79.17 -89.55 -49.82
CA ALA A 7 78.22 -89.75 -48.72
C ALA A 7 77.76 -88.41 -48.12
N LEU A 8 78.71 -87.49 -47.87
CA LEU A 8 78.41 -86.13 -47.40
C LEU A 8 77.51 -85.36 -48.37
N ARG A 9 77.71 -85.52 -49.69
CA ARG A 9 76.86 -84.86 -50.70
C ARG A 9 75.43 -85.37 -50.66
N THR A 10 75.23 -86.68 -50.47
CA THR A 10 73.91 -87.29 -50.33
C THR A 10 73.21 -86.84 -49.05
N GLU A 11 73.92 -86.80 -47.92
CA GLU A 11 73.37 -86.30 -46.65
C GLU A 11 72.95 -84.83 -46.74
N VAL A 12 73.76 -83.98 -47.40
CA VAL A 12 73.40 -82.57 -47.64
C VAL A 12 72.17 -82.44 -48.51
N THR A 13 72.06 -83.22 -49.60
CA THR A 13 70.86 -83.20 -50.46
C THR A 13 69.61 -83.66 -49.72
N GLN A 14 69.71 -84.70 -48.90
CA GLN A 14 68.58 -85.17 -48.07
C GLN A 14 68.17 -84.10 -47.06
N LEU A 15 69.14 -83.45 -46.40
CA LEU A 15 68.87 -82.37 -45.46
C LEU A 15 68.21 -81.16 -46.15
N GLU A 16 68.66 -80.79 -47.35
CA GLU A 16 68.04 -79.73 -48.16
C GLU A 16 66.59 -80.06 -48.52
N GLU A 17 66.29 -81.32 -48.84
CA GLU A 17 64.93 -81.78 -49.16
C GLU A 17 64.03 -81.81 -47.93
N ASP A 18 64.51 -82.32 -46.79
CA ASP A 18 63.80 -82.30 -45.51
C ASP A 18 63.49 -80.87 -45.05
N ILE A 19 64.45 -79.94 -45.19
CA ILE A 19 64.25 -78.51 -44.88
C ILE A 19 63.17 -77.92 -45.78
N ARG A 20 63.20 -78.20 -47.09
CA ARG A 20 62.17 -77.72 -48.03
C ARG A 20 60.78 -78.25 -47.68
N GLN A 21 60.64 -79.54 -47.41
CA GLN A 21 59.35 -80.13 -47.05
C GLN A 21 58.79 -79.56 -45.75
N ARG A 22 59.64 -79.33 -44.75
CA ARG A 22 59.24 -78.66 -43.50
C ARG A 22 58.81 -77.22 -43.75
N MET A 23 59.58 -76.47 -44.54
CA MET A 23 59.21 -75.10 -44.92
C MET A 23 57.88 -75.04 -45.66
N ASP A 24 57.64 -75.93 -46.63
CA ASP A 24 56.38 -75.97 -47.37
C ASP A 24 55.19 -76.29 -46.44
N THR A 25 55.40 -77.18 -45.47
CA THR A 25 54.41 -77.52 -44.45
C THR A 25 54.10 -76.31 -43.54
N ASP A 26 55.13 -75.64 -43.03
CA ASP A 26 54.99 -74.47 -42.16
C ASP A 26 54.32 -73.30 -42.90
N ILE A 27 54.71 -73.04 -44.16
CA ILE A 27 54.10 -72.01 -45.01
C ILE A 27 52.62 -72.32 -45.25
N ALA A 28 52.28 -73.58 -45.54
CA ALA A 28 50.88 -73.99 -45.73
C ALA A 28 50.07 -73.80 -44.45
N GLU A 29 50.62 -74.15 -43.29
CA GLU A 29 49.94 -73.95 -41.99
C GLU A 29 49.74 -72.46 -41.68
N VAL A 30 50.78 -71.63 -41.86
CA VAL A 30 50.68 -70.18 -41.67
C VAL A 30 49.66 -69.57 -42.62
N THR A 31 49.67 -69.96 -43.89
CA THR A 31 48.70 -69.49 -44.90
C THR A 31 47.26 -69.83 -44.49
N ARG A 32 47.03 -71.05 -43.99
CA ARG A 32 45.71 -71.47 -43.46
C ARG A 32 45.29 -70.62 -42.27
N LYS A 33 46.17 -70.43 -41.28
CA LYS A 33 45.88 -69.60 -40.09
C LYS A 33 45.58 -68.15 -40.44
N ILE A 34 46.30 -67.58 -41.41
CA ILE A 34 46.02 -66.23 -41.93
C ILE A 34 44.62 -66.18 -42.53
N GLY A 35 44.25 -67.12 -43.41
CA GLY A 35 42.91 -67.15 -44.01
C GLY A 35 41.78 -67.30 -42.96
N GLU A 36 41.99 -68.11 -41.93
CA GLU A 36 41.04 -68.26 -40.81
C GLU A 36 40.91 -66.96 -39.99
N ALA A 37 42.02 -66.27 -39.74
CA ALA A 37 42.03 -64.98 -39.05
C ALA A 37 41.37 -63.88 -39.88
N GLU A 38 41.63 -63.82 -41.19
CA GLU A 38 41.00 -62.88 -42.13
C GLU A 38 39.48 -63.07 -42.19
N ASN A 39 39.02 -64.32 -42.26
CA ASN A 39 37.60 -64.64 -42.20
C ASN A 39 36.96 -64.22 -40.87
N SER A 40 37.64 -64.49 -39.74
CA SER A 40 37.18 -64.09 -38.41
C SER A 40 37.09 -62.57 -38.26
N LEU A 41 38.10 -61.84 -38.78
CA LEU A 41 38.12 -60.38 -38.77
C LEU A 41 36.98 -59.80 -39.62
N THR A 42 36.73 -60.37 -40.80
CA THR A 42 35.64 -59.96 -41.69
C THR A 42 34.29 -60.08 -40.99
N GLN A 43 34.03 -61.22 -40.33
CA GLN A 43 32.79 -61.43 -39.56
C GLN A 43 32.67 -60.47 -38.38
N LEU A 44 33.76 -60.21 -37.65
CA LEU A 44 33.78 -59.28 -36.53
C LEU A 44 33.44 -57.85 -36.98
N VAL A 45 34.03 -57.40 -38.09
CA VAL A 45 33.78 -56.07 -38.66
C VAL A 45 32.33 -55.95 -39.14
N ALA A 46 31.81 -56.96 -39.85
CA ALA A 46 30.41 -56.97 -40.29
C ALA A 46 29.44 -56.88 -39.11
N LYS A 47 29.62 -57.74 -38.10
CA LYS A 47 28.81 -57.73 -36.88
C LYS A 47 28.89 -56.39 -36.15
N LYS A 48 30.10 -55.84 -35.99
CA LYS A 48 30.30 -54.55 -35.33
C LYS A 48 29.59 -53.42 -36.09
N ASN A 49 29.61 -53.44 -37.42
CA ASN A 49 28.91 -52.46 -38.25
C ASN A 49 27.38 -52.59 -38.09
N GLU A 50 26.84 -53.81 -38.04
CA GLU A 50 25.42 -54.05 -37.76
C GLU A 50 25.02 -53.55 -36.36
N ASP A 51 25.77 -53.92 -35.33
CA ASP A 51 25.54 -53.48 -33.95
C ASP A 51 25.59 -51.95 -33.82
N GLN A 52 26.56 -51.30 -34.48
CA GLN A 52 26.65 -49.84 -34.51
C GLN A 52 25.48 -49.19 -35.26
N THR A 53 25.03 -49.78 -36.36
CA THR A 53 23.86 -49.29 -37.12
C THR A 53 22.59 -49.36 -36.27
N LEU A 54 22.40 -50.45 -35.54
CA LEU A 54 21.27 -50.62 -34.62
C LEU A 54 21.34 -49.61 -33.47
N ALA A 55 22.51 -49.40 -32.87
CA ALA A 55 22.69 -48.43 -31.80
C ALA A 55 22.39 -46.99 -32.26
N ILE A 56 22.84 -46.61 -33.46
CA ILE A 56 22.54 -45.30 -34.06
C ILE A 56 21.04 -45.15 -34.27
N ALA A 57 20.36 -46.17 -34.82
CA ALA A 57 18.91 -46.13 -35.03
C ALA A 57 18.13 -45.94 -33.71
N GLN A 58 18.53 -46.63 -32.65
CA GLN A 58 17.93 -46.48 -31.31
C GLN A 58 18.15 -45.08 -30.73
N VAL A 59 19.36 -44.53 -30.88
CA VAL A 59 19.67 -43.16 -30.44
C VAL A 59 18.83 -42.15 -31.21
N SER A 60 18.71 -42.28 -32.54
CA SER A 60 17.87 -41.41 -33.35
C SER A 60 16.40 -41.44 -32.90
N GLN A 61 15.84 -42.63 -32.68
CA GLN A 61 14.47 -42.76 -32.15
C GLN A 61 14.30 -42.10 -30.78
N LYS A 62 15.31 -42.22 -29.90
CA LYS A 62 15.29 -41.57 -28.59
C LYS A 62 15.35 -40.05 -28.72
N VAL A 63 16.16 -39.52 -29.63
CA VAL A 63 16.25 -38.09 -29.92
C VAL A 63 14.91 -37.56 -30.45
N ASP A 64 14.27 -38.26 -31.38
CA ASP A 64 12.96 -37.87 -31.92
C ASP A 64 11.89 -37.85 -30.84
N ARG A 65 11.88 -38.86 -29.96
CA ARG A 65 10.96 -38.94 -28.83
C ARG A 65 11.16 -37.78 -27.86
N VAL A 66 12.40 -37.53 -27.45
CA VAL A 66 12.74 -36.44 -26.53
C VAL A 66 12.40 -35.08 -27.14
N SER A 67 12.66 -34.89 -28.43
CA SER A 67 12.27 -33.67 -29.16
C SER A 67 10.76 -33.43 -29.13
N SER A 68 9.97 -34.50 -29.33
CA SER A 68 8.51 -34.45 -29.22
C SER A 68 8.04 -34.11 -27.80
N GLU A 69 8.59 -34.79 -26.78
CA GLU A 69 8.26 -34.55 -25.37
C GLU A 69 8.59 -33.11 -24.94
N ILE A 70 9.74 -32.57 -25.37
CA ILE A 70 10.13 -31.17 -25.13
C ILE A 70 9.13 -30.24 -25.80
N SER A 71 8.79 -30.48 -27.06
CA SER A 71 7.85 -29.63 -27.81
C SER A 71 6.47 -29.60 -27.14
N GLN A 72 5.99 -30.75 -26.67
CA GLN A 72 4.73 -30.85 -25.93
C GLN A 72 4.80 -30.12 -24.59
N THR A 73 5.87 -30.33 -23.82
CA THR A 73 6.05 -29.69 -22.50
C THR A 73 6.11 -28.17 -22.63
N VAL A 74 6.86 -27.65 -23.59
CA VAL A 74 6.95 -26.22 -23.88
C VAL A 74 5.58 -25.67 -24.30
N SER A 75 4.85 -26.37 -25.17
CA SER A 75 3.52 -25.93 -25.62
C SER A 75 2.50 -25.90 -24.47
N GLN A 76 2.52 -26.92 -23.61
CA GLN A 76 1.66 -27.00 -22.43
C GLN A 76 1.98 -25.88 -21.44
N GLY A 77 3.26 -25.69 -21.11
CA GLY A 77 3.71 -24.63 -20.22
C GLY A 77 3.34 -23.24 -20.73
N GLN A 78 3.46 -22.99 -22.04
CA GLN A 78 3.05 -21.72 -22.65
C GLN A 78 1.54 -21.48 -22.52
N SER A 79 0.72 -22.52 -22.74
CA SER A 79 -0.74 -22.42 -22.58
C SER A 79 -1.15 -22.18 -21.13
N GLU A 80 -0.51 -22.89 -20.19
CA GLU A 80 -0.77 -22.73 -18.77
C GLU A 80 -0.38 -21.34 -18.27
N ASN A 81 0.81 -20.85 -18.63
CA ASN A 81 1.24 -19.50 -18.31
C ASN A 81 0.26 -18.44 -18.87
N ALA A 82 -0.20 -18.61 -20.11
CA ALA A 82 -1.19 -17.70 -20.68
C ALA A 82 -2.50 -17.68 -19.88
N ARG A 83 -2.97 -18.84 -19.40
CA ARG A 83 -4.15 -18.94 -18.54
C ARG A 83 -3.93 -18.28 -17.17
N GLN A 84 -2.80 -18.54 -16.52
CA GLN A 84 -2.45 -17.94 -15.23
C GLN A 84 -2.36 -16.41 -15.34
N ILE A 85 -1.71 -15.89 -16.39
CA ILE A 85 -1.64 -14.44 -16.67
C ILE A 85 -3.03 -13.85 -16.88
N ALA A 86 -3.92 -14.53 -17.62
CA ALA A 86 -5.29 -14.08 -17.82
C ALA A 86 -6.08 -14.01 -16.51
N GLN A 87 -5.93 -15.01 -15.63
CA GLN A 87 -6.55 -15.02 -14.30
C GLN A 87 -6.03 -13.88 -13.41
N VAL A 88 -4.71 -13.65 -13.39
CA VAL A 88 -4.11 -12.54 -12.63
C VAL A 88 -4.62 -11.20 -13.13
N ARG A 89 -4.72 -10.98 -14.45
CA ARG A 89 -5.30 -9.76 -15.02
C ARG A 89 -6.74 -9.54 -14.56
N GLN A 90 -7.59 -10.56 -14.66
CA GLN A 90 -8.98 -10.47 -14.18
C GLN A 90 -9.07 -10.15 -12.67
N TYR A 91 -8.21 -10.77 -11.86
CA TYR A 91 -8.15 -10.50 -10.43
C TYR A 91 -7.75 -9.04 -10.14
N VAL A 92 -6.72 -8.54 -10.82
CA VAL A 92 -6.25 -7.15 -10.72
C VAL A 92 -7.34 -6.18 -11.16
N ASP A 93 -8.01 -6.44 -12.28
CA ASP A 93 -9.09 -5.57 -12.79
C ASP A 93 -10.28 -5.50 -11.82
N LYS A 94 -10.67 -6.66 -11.26
CA LYS A 94 -11.71 -6.75 -10.23
C LYS A 94 -11.33 -5.96 -8.99
N LYS A 95 -10.11 -6.17 -8.48
CA LYS A 95 -9.62 -5.48 -7.28
C LYS A 95 -9.44 -3.98 -7.50
N GLY A 96 -8.99 -3.57 -8.68
CA GLY A 96 -8.93 -2.16 -9.08
C GLY A 96 -10.32 -1.52 -9.02
N SER A 97 -11.32 -2.18 -9.61
CA SER A 97 -12.71 -1.71 -9.58
C SER A 97 -13.30 -1.61 -8.15
N GLU A 98 -13.03 -2.61 -7.30
CA GLU A 98 -13.44 -2.60 -5.88
C GLU A 98 -12.79 -1.45 -5.10
N ILE A 99 -11.49 -1.18 -5.34
CA ILE A 99 -10.75 -0.08 -4.73
C ILE A 99 -11.33 1.27 -5.15
N THR A 100 -11.54 1.48 -6.46
CA THR A 100 -12.13 2.72 -6.98
C THR A 100 -13.50 2.97 -6.36
N SER A 101 -14.40 1.97 -6.42
CA SER A 101 -15.75 2.10 -5.85
C SER A 101 -15.74 2.40 -4.35
N THR A 102 -14.88 1.72 -3.58
CA THR A 102 -14.77 1.94 -2.13
C THR A 102 -14.19 3.32 -1.82
N THR A 103 -13.21 3.76 -2.59
CA THR A 103 -12.55 5.05 -2.42
C THR A 103 -13.52 6.18 -2.75
N ASP A 104 -14.22 6.11 -3.88
CA ASP A 104 -15.22 7.11 -4.29
C ASP A 104 -16.33 7.24 -3.25
N LYS A 105 -16.81 6.11 -2.71
CA LYS A 105 -17.80 6.12 -1.63
C LYS A 105 -17.28 6.83 -0.37
N LYS A 106 -16.09 6.46 0.10
CA LYS A 106 -15.50 7.08 1.29
C LYS A 106 -15.25 8.57 1.10
N LEU A 107 -14.76 8.98 -0.07
CA LEU A 107 -14.52 10.39 -0.40
C LEU A 107 -15.85 11.16 -0.48
N GLY A 108 -16.90 10.58 -1.05
CA GLY A 108 -18.25 11.15 -1.04
C GLY A 108 -18.81 11.34 0.37
N ASP A 109 -18.74 10.32 1.22
CA ASP A 109 -19.20 10.37 2.61
C ASP A 109 -18.42 11.43 3.42
N GLN A 110 -17.10 11.52 3.20
CA GLN A 110 -16.25 12.55 3.82
C GLN A 110 -16.60 13.96 3.33
N ALA A 111 -16.86 14.15 2.04
CA ALA A 111 -17.27 15.44 1.49
C ALA A 111 -18.57 15.94 2.13
N VAL A 112 -19.56 15.06 2.30
CA VAL A 112 -20.83 15.37 3.00
C VAL A 112 -20.57 15.75 4.46
N THR A 113 -19.75 14.96 5.16
CA THR A 113 -19.40 15.22 6.56
C THR A 113 -18.73 16.59 6.73
N ILE A 114 -17.78 16.92 5.85
CA ILE A 114 -17.09 18.22 5.85
C ILE A 114 -18.07 19.37 5.59
N GLN A 115 -18.97 19.23 4.60
CA GLN A 115 -20.00 20.23 4.34
C GLN A 115 -20.91 20.46 5.55
N GLN A 116 -21.27 19.41 6.28
CA GLN A 116 -22.06 19.52 7.50
C GLN A 116 -21.29 20.23 8.61
N ILE A 117 -20.01 19.90 8.83
CA ILE A 117 -19.16 20.59 9.80
C ILE A 117 -19.04 22.08 9.46
N GLN A 118 -18.85 22.43 8.18
CA GLN A 118 -18.77 23.82 7.74
C GLN A 118 -20.06 24.60 8.04
N ARG A 119 -21.24 23.99 7.81
CA ARG A 119 -22.52 24.59 8.19
C ARG A 119 -22.62 24.78 9.69
N VAL A 120 -22.39 23.73 10.47
CA VAL A 120 -22.47 23.79 11.94
C VAL A 120 -21.51 24.84 12.50
N GLN A 121 -20.27 24.94 12.00
CA GLN A 121 -19.34 25.98 12.43
C GLN A 121 -19.84 27.39 12.09
N SER A 122 -20.37 27.60 10.88
CA SER A 122 -20.95 28.88 10.48
C SER A 122 -22.16 29.25 11.35
N ASP A 123 -23.09 28.31 11.53
CA ASP A 123 -24.29 28.50 12.33
C ASP A 123 -23.93 28.77 13.79
N THR A 124 -23.02 27.99 14.38
CA THR A 124 -22.53 28.20 15.75
C THR A 124 -21.83 29.55 15.90
N ARG A 125 -21.02 29.97 14.93
CA ARG A 125 -20.37 31.29 14.97
C ARG A 125 -21.40 32.42 14.90
N ASN A 126 -22.41 32.28 14.04
CA ASN A 126 -23.48 33.25 13.92
C ASN A 126 -24.33 33.32 15.20
N GLU A 127 -24.67 32.17 15.79
CA GLU A 127 -25.42 32.09 17.04
C GLU A 127 -24.63 32.60 18.25
N LEU A 128 -23.32 32.27 18.35
CA LEU A 128 -22.46 32.78 19.42
C LEU A 128 -22.29 34.30 19.35
N ASN A 129 -22.18 34.88 18.15
CA ASN A 129 -22.19 36.34 17.98
C ASN A 129 -23.52 36.96 18.47
N ALA A 130 -24.62 36.20 18.45
CA ALA A 130 -25.94 36.63 18.89
C ALA A 130 -26.27 36.27 20.36
N MET A 131 -25.38 35.62 21.11
CA MET A 131 -25.66 35.24 22.51
C MET A 131 -25.52 36.44 23.47
N TYR A 132 -26.67 36.89 23.99
CA TYR A 132 -26.76 37.79 25.16
C TYR A 132 -26.85 36.96 26.44
N MET A 133 -26.01 37.24 27.44
CA MET A 133 -26.08 36.64 28.78
C MET A 133 -26.83 37.56 29.74
N LEU A 134 -28.02 37.16 30.19
CA LEU A 134 -28.78 37.84 31.26
C LEU A 134 -28.73 37.01 32.55
N LYS A 135 -27.90 37.42 33.52
CA LYS A 135 -27.80 36.73 34.82
C LYS A 135 -28.77 37.37 35.82
N VAL A 136 -29.77 36.62 36.27
CA VAL A 136 -30.77 37.06 37.26
C VAL A 136 -30.48 36.43 38.63
N GLN A 137 -30.49 37.23 39.69
CA GLN A 137 -30.42 36.79 41.08
C GLN A 137 -31.63 37.32 41.87
N LYS A 138 -31.81 36.85 43.10
CA LYS A 138 -32.87 37.33 43.99
C LYS A 138 -32.24 37.98 45.21
N THR A 139 -32.81 39.09 45.68
CA THR A 139 -32.44 39.67 46.97
C THR A 139 -32.88 38.74 48.11
N LYS A 140 -32.43 39.02 49.34
CA LYS A 140 -32.88 38.28 50.54
C LYS A 140 -34.41 38.28 50.74
N ASN A 141 -35.10 39.28 50.18
CA ASN A 141 -36.56 39.42 50.24
C ASN A 141 -37.27 38.87 48.98
N GLY A 142 -36.56 38.11 48.14
CA GLY A 142 -37.15 37.41 46.98
C GLY A 142 -37.33 38.25 45.72
N ILE A 143 -36.95 39.53 45.72
CA ILE A 143 -37.10 40.41 44.56
C ILE A 143 -36.06 40.02 43.50
N PRO A 144 -36.47 39.63 42.29
CA PRO A 144 -35.53 39.33 41.21
C PRO A 144 -34.84 40.62 40.73
N TYR A 145 -33.52 40.55 40.52
CA TYR A 145 -32.72 41.62 39.93
C TYR A 145 -31.70 41.04 38.95
N VAL A 146 -31.29 41.84 37.97
CA VAL A 146 -30.23 41.47 37.05
C VAL A 146 -28.88 41.68 37.75
N ALA A 147 -28.17 40.58 38.02
CA ALA A 147 -26.87 40.58 38.65
C ALA A 147 -25.71 40.75 37.65
N GLY A 148 -26.00 40.69 36.35
CA GLY A 148 -25.03 40.98 35.28
C GLY A 148 -25.67 40.85 33.90
N ILE A 149 -25.30 41.76 32.99
CA ILE A 149 -25.64 41.72 31.55
C ILE A 149 -24.32 41.60 30.79
N GLY A 150 -24.16 40.52 30.02
CA GLY A 150 -23.10 40.39 29.02
C GLY A 150 -23.72 40.51 27.64
N ALA A 151 -23.44 41.60 26.92
CA ALA A 151 -23.86 41.77 25.54
C ALA A 151 -22.70 41.44 24.59
N GLY A 152 -22.99 40.61 23.59
CA GLY A 152 -22.11 40.36 22.45
C GLY A 152 -21.80 41.66 21.72
N ILE A 153 -20.57 41.76 21.22
CA ILE A 153 -19.95 42.96 20.71
C ILE A 153 -20.32 43.08 19.22
N GLU A 154 -20.99 44.15 18.81
CA GLU A 154 -21.00 44.57 17.40
C GLU A 154 -19.74 45.39 17.16
N ASP A 155 -18.83 44.85 16.35
CA ASP A 155 -17.66 45.56 15.86
C ASP A 155 -18.08 46.38 14.63
N VAL A 156 -18.26 47.68 14.84
CA VAL A 156 -18.26 48.67 13.77
C VAL A 156 -17.07 49.59 14.05
N ASP A 157 -16.04 49.51 13.20
CA ASP A 157 -14.85 50.35 13.20
C ASP A 157 -13.96 50.31 14.46
N GLY A 158 -13.80 49.14 15.10
CA GLY A 158 -12.76 48.91 16.11
C GLY A 158 -12.94 49.71 17.41
N GLN A 159 -14.13 50.30 17.62
CA GLN A 159 -14.51 50.93 18.87
C GLN A 159 -15.70 50.20 19.48
N THR A 160 -15.44 49.53 20.61
CA THR A 160 -16.45 48.86 21.43
C THR A 160 -17.43 49.89 22.02
N LEU A 161 -18.51 50.20 21.31
CA LEU A 161 -19.63 50.97 21.87
C LEU A 161 -20.66 50.00 22.47
N SER A 162 -20.36 49.44 23.64
CA SER A 162 -21.36 48.68 24.40
C SER A 162 -22.44 49.63 24.95
N SER A 163 -23.54 49.76 24.22
CA SER A 163 -24.75 50.44 24.72
C SER A 163 -25.73 49.40 25.25
N ILE A 164 -26.31 49.65 26.43
CA ILE A 164 -27.42 48.85 26.95
C ILE A 164 -28.70 49.67 26.74
N LEU A 165 -29.50 49.27 25.75
CA LEU A 165 -30.83 49.83 25.51
C LEU A 165 -31.84 49.05 26.37
N LEU A 166 -32.46 49.74 27.34
CA LEU A 166 -33.43 49.15 28.25
C LEU A 166 -34.77 49.87 28.11
N GLN A 167 -35.82 49.13 27.78
CA GLN A 167 -37.20 49.59 27.89
C GLN A 167 -37.79 49.03 29.19
N ALA A 168 -38.02 49.89 30.17
CA ALA A 168 -38.59 49.49 31.46
C ALA A 168 -39.36 50.65 32.09
N ASP A 169 -40.42 50.32 32.82
CA ASP A 169 -41.18 51.31 33.60
C ASP A 169 -40.35 51.90 34.75
N ARG A 170 -39.42 51.11 35.30
CA ARG A 170 -38.52 51.49 36.39
C ARG A 170 -37.19 50.74 36.30
N ILE A 171 -36.07 51.47 36.33
CA ILE A 171 -34.72 50.92 36.45
C ILE A 171 -34.15 51.37 37.79
N ALA A 172 -33.64 50.46 38.62
CA ALA A 172 -33.05 50.82 39.91
C ALA A 172 -31.78 50.02 40.18
N MET A 173 -30.71 50.69 40.62
CA MET A 173 -29.50 50.03 41.13
C MET A 173 -29.63 49.85 42.64
N ILE A 174 -29.64 48.60 43.10
CA ILE A 174 -29.76 48.25 44.52
C ILE A 174 -28.47 47.61 45.01
N THR A 175 -28.08 47.88 46.26
CA THR A 175 -26.95 47.21 46.92
C THR A 175 -27.52 46.18 47.89
N PRO A 176 -27.33 44.86 47.67
CA PRO A 176 -27.98 43.84 48.50
C PRO A 176 -27.43 43.71 49.92
N GLU A 177 -26.29 44.35 50.23
CA GLU A 177 -25.65 44.23 51.53
C GLU A 177 -26.54 44.82 52.63
N ASN A 178 -26.91 43.95 53.58
CA ASN A 178 -27.63 44.28 54.82
C ASN A 178 -29.14 44.58 54.72
N GLY A 179 -29.80 44.23 53.62
CA GLY A 179 -31.28 44.32 53.54
C GLY A 179 -31.82 45.74 53.45
N ASN A 180 -30.95 46.73 53.21
CA ASN A 180 -31.35 48.08 52.92
C ASN A 180 -31.81 48.18 51.47
N THR A 181 -33.08 48.52 51.24
CA THR A 181 -33.71 48.56 49.92
C THR A 181 -33.55 49.89 49.21
N THR A 182 -32.85 50.86 49.80
CA THR A 182 -32.70 52.19 49.20
C THR A 182 -31.82 52.10 47.96
N PRO A 183 -32.38 52.32 46.76
CA PRO A 183 -31.62 52.22 45.52
C PRO A 183 -30.66 53.40 45.39
N LEU A 184 -29.47 53.16 44.84
CA LEU A 184 -28.47 54.21 44.54
C LEU A 184 -29.03 55.24 43.55
N PHE A 185 -29.70 54.76 42.49
CA PHE A 185 -30.52 55.58 41.62
C PHE A 185 -31.76 54.81 41.17
N VAL A 186 -32.81 55.55 40.81
CA VAL A 186 -34.02 55.03 40.17
C VAL A 186 -34.36 55.91 38.97
N ALA A 187 -34.42 55.32 37.77
CA ALA A 187 -35.04 55.97 36.61
C ALA A 187 -36.48 55.46 36.48
N GLN A 188 -37.46 56.36 36.62
CA GLN A 188 -38.89 56.04 36.49
C GLN A 188 -39.67 57.30 36.09
N GLY A 189 -40.63 57.16 35.18
CA GLY A 189 -41.52 58.26 34.80
C GLY A 189 -40.77 59.50 34.28
N ASN A 190 -39.76 59.30 33.43
CA ASN A 190 -38.88 60.35 32.89
C ASN A 190 -38.05 61.12 33.93
N GLN A 191 -37.98 60.62 35.17
CA GLN A 191 -37.21 61.22 36.25
C GLN A 191 -36.13 60.27 36.75
N LEU A 192 -34.99 60.84 37.15
CA LEU A 192 -33.90 60.13 37.80
C LEU A 192 -33.83 60.56 39.27
N PHE A 193 -34.12 59.63 40.18
CA PHE A 193 -34.03 59.82 41.62
C PHE A 193 -32.68 59.30 42.10
N MET A 194 -31.97 60.10 42.89
CA MET A 194 -30.67 59.75 43.48
C MET A 194 -30.64 60.28 44.91
N ASN A 195 -30.09 59.50 45.86
CA ASN A 195 -30.05 59.93 47.27
C ASN A 195 -28.98 60.98 47.49
N ASP A 196 -27.75 60.71 47.02
CA ASP A 196 -26.61 61.62 47.08
C ASP A 196 -25.90 61.63 45.74
N VAL A 197 -25.51 62.82 45.29
CA VAL A 197 -24.90 63.01 43.96
C VAL A 197 -23.67 63.89 44.10
N PHE A 198 -22.51 63.33 43.76
CA PHE A 198 -21.25 64.07 43.62
C PHE A 198 -20.85 64.10 42.13
N LEU A 199 -20.84 65.29 41.54
CA LEU A 199 -20.55 65.47 40.11
C LEU A 199 -19.32 66.37 39.94
N LYS A 200 -18.42 66.00 39.02
CA LYS A 200 -17.31 66.87 38.62
C LYS A 200 -17.79 68.11 37.87
N ARG A 201 -18.79 67.95 37.00
CA ARG A 201 -19.49 69.02 36.26
C ARG A 201 -20.91 68.56 35.96
N LEU A 202 -21.88 69.47 36.04
CA LEU A 202 -23.26 69.27 35.60
C LEU A 202 -23.57 70.27 34.49
N PHE A 203 -24.08 69.78 33.35
CA PHE A 203 -24.64 70.60 32.29
C PHE A 203 -26.15 70.35 32.24
N ALA A 204 -26.93 71.34 32.68
CA ALA A 204 -28.39 71.25 32.70
C ALA A 204 -28.98 72.51 32.08
N VAL A 205 -30.06 72.34 31.28
CA VAL A 205 -30.76 73.46 30.64
C VAL A 205 -31.50 74.31 31.69
N SER A 206 -32.05 73.67 32.71
CA SER A 206 -32.62 74.33 33.89
C SER A 206 -32.46 73.44 35.12
N ILE A 207 -32.31 74.07 36.30
CA ILE A 207 -32.34 73.41 37.60
C ILE A 207 -33.38 74.13 38.43
N THR A 208 -34.36 73.40 38.95
CA THR A 208 -35.37 73.93 39.87
C THR A 208 -35.10 73.34 41.24
N SER A 209 -34.71 74.18 42.20
CA SER A 209 -34.51 73.80 43.60
C SER A 209 -35.69 74.29 44.44
N SER A 210 -36.21 73.44 45.33
CA SER A 210 -37.32 73.76 46.23
C SER A 210 -36.92 73.80 47.72
N GLY A 211 -35.63 73.76 48.02
CA GLY A 211 -35.09 73.84 49.39
C GLY A 211 -34.27 75.11 49.62
N ASN A 212 -34.06 75.48 50.88
CA ASN A 212 -33.12 76.54 51.25
C ASN A 212 -31.69 75.99 51.13
N PRO A 213 -30.89 76.40 50.12
CA PRO A 213 -29.54 75.90 49.96
C PRO A 213 -28.68 76.37 51.16
N PRO A 214 -27.81 75.52 51.72
CA PRO A 214 -26.70 75.99 52.55
C PRO A 214 -25.66 76.73 51.70
#